data_AF-A0A0F7FGJ5-F1
#
_entry.id   AF-A0A0F7FGJ5-F1
#
_cell.length_a   1.000
_cell.length_b   1.000
_cell.length_c   1.000
_cell.angle_alpha   90.00
_cell.angle_beta   90.00
_cell.angle_gamma   90.00
#
_symmetry.space_group_name_H-M   'P 1'
#
loop_
_entity.id
_entity.type
_entity.pdbx_description
1 polymer ?
#
loop_
_entity_poly.entity_id
_entity_poly.type
_entity_poly.pdbx_seq_one_letter_code
_entity_poly.pdbx_strand_id
1 'polypeptide(L)'
;MVYEQRSAKGLAIEGITALVILAALLFLFSTSFWISIPPNSKFQVGDIVVVLLTVLYIQRSEQLIPPLSAVASLALHVDVKKTSGIFYGFLRFLSIVVAYFSLRRTSLSFLTVFLDQNNSQILYDAFFTTLILLHVYSTVKRLVH
;
A
#
# COMPACT_ATOMS: atom_id res chain seq x y z
N MET A 1 -9.55 -30.68 11.79
CA MET A 1 -9.74 -29.62 10.77
C MET A 1 -10.37 -28.32 11.29
N VAL A 2 -11.11 -28.32 12.41
CA VAL A 2 -11.73 -27.07 12.96
C VAL A 2 -10.72 -26.11 13.63
N TYR A 3 -9.59 -26.61 14.13
CA TYR A 3 -8.57 -25.79 14.81
C TYR A 3 -7.73 -24.91 13.87
N GLU A 4 -7.44 -25.35 12.64
CA GLU A 4 -6.69 -24.53 11.66
C GLU A 4 -7.52 -23.34 11.15
N GLN A 5 -8.83 -23.50 10.96
CA GLN A 5 -9.71 -22.43 10.49
C GLN A 5 -9.86 -21.29 11.51
N ARG A 6 -9.87 -21.59 12.82
CA ARG A 6 -9.93 -20.57 13.86
C ARG A 6 -8.65 -19.71 13.88
N SER A 7 -7.50 -20.33 13.62
CA SER A 7 -6.20 -19.64 13.56
C SER A 7 -6.12 -18.71 12.35
N ALA A 8 -6.46 -19.18 11.15
CA ALA A 8 -6.37 -18.38 9.92
C ALA A 8 -7.35 -17.19 9.89
N LYS A 9 -8.57 -17.37 10.39
CA LYS A 9 -9.55 -16.26 10.50
C LYS A 9 -9.12 -15.22 11.53
N GLY A 10 -8.57 -15.64 12.67
CA GLY A 10 -8.03 -14.73 13.68
C GLY A 10 -6.88 -13.88 13.12
N LEU A 11 -5.91 -14.52 12.47
CA LEU A 11 -4.79 -13.85 11.80
C LEU A 11 -5.23 -12.86 10.71
N ALA A 12 -6.27 -13.22 9.93
CA ALA A 12 -6.83 -12.32 8.93
C ALA A 12 -7.48 -11.08 9.55
N ILE A 13 -8.25 -11.25 10.64
CA ILE A 13 -8.89 -10.14 11.35
C ILE A 13 -7.83 -9.23 11.97
N GLU A 14 -6.86 -9.79 12.70
CA GLU A 14 -5.77 -9.01 13.30
C GLU A 14 -4.98 -8.21 12.26
N GLY A 15 -4.66 -8.82 11.13
CA GLY A 15 -3.98 -8.12 10.05
C GLY A 15 -4.83 -7.03 9.40
N ILE A 16 -6.13 -7.27 9.15
CA ILE A 16 -7.04 -6.23 8.63
C ILE A 16 -7.12 -5.07 9.62
N THR A 17 -7.28 -5.35 10.92
CA THR A 17 -7.32 -4.32 11.96
C THR A 17 -6.01 -3.54 11.99
N ALA A 18 -4.86 -4.20 11.89
CA ALA A 18 -3.57 -3.53 11.80
C ALA A 18 -3.46 -2.63 10.55
N LEU A 19 -3.96 -3.06 9.38
CA LEU A 19 -4.00 -2.23 8.17
C LEU A 19 -4.92 -1.03 8.34
N VAL A 20 -6.08 -1.18 8.97
CA VAL A 20 -7.01 -0.07 9.22
C VAL A 20 -6.37 0.96 10.15
N ILE A 21 -5.71 0.50 11.21
CA ILE A 21 -4.97 1.39 12.12
C ILE A 21 -3.83 2.10 11.38
N LEU A 22 -3.04 1.38 10.57
CA LEU A 22 -1.97 1.98 9.77
C LEU A 22 -2.50 2.98 8.74
N ALA A 23 -3.63 2.69 8.08
CA ALA A 23 -4.28 3.61 7.16
C ALA A 23 -4.77 4.88 7.88
N ALA A 24 -5.35 4.74 9.06
CA ALA A 24 -5.79 5.87 9.88
C ALA A 24 -4.58 6.73 10.32
N LEU A 25 -3.49 6.11 10.77
CA LEU A 25 -2.25 6.80 11.10
C LEU A 25 -1.68 7.52 9.88
N LEU A 26 -1.57 6.84 8.73
CA LEU A 26 -1.12 7.45 7.48
C LEU A 26 -1.96 8.66 7.10
N PHE A 27 -3.29 8.55 7.19
CA PHE A 27 -4.19 9.68 6.94
C PHE A 27 -3.93 10.85 7.89
N LEU A 28 -3.80 10.59 9.19
CA LEU A 28 -3.54 11.62 10.20
C LEU A 28 -2.20 12.34 9.99
N PHE A 29 -1.13 11.61 9.67
CA PHE A 29 0.19 12.19 9.42
C PHE A 29 0.31 12.82 8.02
N SER A 30 -0.40 12.28 7.02
CA SER A 30 -0.46 12.81 5.66
C SER A 30 -1.21 14.13 5.55
N THR A 31 -2.26 14.35 6.36
CA THR A 31 -3.20 15.48 6.17
C THR A 31 -2.78 16.78 6.86
N SER A 32 -1.54 16.90 7.36
CA SER A 32 -1.08 18.07 8.13
C SER A 32 -1.95 18.41 9.35
N PHE A 33 -2.90 17.54 9.74
CA PHE A 33 -3.87 17.83 10.80
C PHE A 33 -3.23 18.03 12.17
N TRP A 34 -1.99 17.60 12.34
CA TRP A 34 -1.21 17.73 13.57
C TRP A 34 -0.02 18.68 13.47
N ILE A 35 0.42 19.04 12.25
CA ILE A 35 1.57 19.93 12.05
C ILE A 35 1.24 20.80 10.84
N SER A 36 0.84 22.04 11.10
CA SER A 36 0.61 23.04 10.05
C SER A 36 1.96 23.41 9.45
N ILE A 37 2.27 22.83 8.30
CA ILE A 37 3.59 22.93 7.69
C ILE A 37 3.46 23.76 6.41
N PRO A 38 4.24 24.85 6.27
CA PRO A 38 4.24 25.64 5.05
C PRO A 38 4.55 24.76 3.83
N PRO A 39 3.81 24.91 2.72
CA PRO A 39 3.99 24.09 1.52
C PRO A 39 5.38 24.20 0.86
N ASN A 40 6.18 25.20 1.26
CA ASN A 40 7.56 25.42 0.80
C ASN A 40 8.64 25.02 1.83
N SER A 41 8.28 24.45 2.99
CA SER A 41 9.29 24.04 3.96
C SER A 41 10.00 22.76 3.52
N LYS A 42 11.31 22.72 3.71
CA LYS A 42 12.18 21.56 3.44
C LYS A 42 11.71 20.30 4.19
N PHE A 43 12.25 19.15 3.77
CA PHE A 43 12.06 17.81 4.34
C PHE A 43 11.94 17.83 5.87
N GLN A 44 10.85 17.28 6.43
CA GLN A 44 10.57 17.30 7.86
C GLN A 44 10.60 15.91 8.50
N VAL A 45 10.72 15.87 9.83
CA VAL A 45 10.65 14.61 10.60
C VAL A 45 9.32 13.88 10.37
N GLY A 46 8.22 14.63 10.19
CA GLY A 46 6.92 14.06 9.83
C GLY A 46 6.94 13.28 8.51
N ASP A 47 7.74 13.72 7.53
CA ASP A 47 7.88 13.01 6.26
C ASP A 47 8.58 11.65 6.44
N ILE A 48 9.57 11.56 7.35
CA ILE A 48 10.24 10.30 7.69
C ILE A 48 9.23 9.31 8.31
N VAL A 49 8.35 9.80 9.20
CA VAL A 49 7.30 8.97 9.81
C VAL A 49 6.32 8.46 8.76
N VAL A 50 5.90 9.31 7.81
CA VAL A 50 4.99 8.91 6.72
C VAL A 50 5.63 7.85 5.82
N VAL A 51 6.91 8.00 5.48
CA VAL A 51 7.65 6.99 4.70
C VAL A 51 7.69 5.65 5.45
N LEU A 52 8.05 5.67 6.75
CA LEU A 52 8.11 4.46 7.57
C LEU A 52 6.75 3.78 7.70
N LEU A 53 5.68 4.55 7.95
CA LEU A 53 4.33 4.03 8.03
C LEU A 53 3.87 3.44 6.69
N THR A 54 4.27 4.05 5.57
CA THR A 54 3.96 3.54 4.22
C THR A 54 4.65 2.20 3.98
N VAL A 55 5.93 2.08 4.33
CA VAL A 55 6.67 0.80 4.22
C VAL A 55 6.05 -0.27 5.10
N LEU A 56 5.70 0.06 6.35
CA LEU A 56 5.03 -0.86 7.26
C LEU A 56 3.66 -1.29 6.74
N TYR A 57 2.89 -0.37 6.14
CA TYR A 57 1.62 -0.68 5.51
C TYR A 57 1.78 -1.70 4.37
N ILE A 58 2.74 -1.47 3.46
CA ILE A 58 3.04 -2.38 2.35
C ILE A 58 3.47 -3.76 2.88
N GLN A 59 4.36 -3.80 3.87
CA GLN A 59 4.84 -5.05 4.43
C GLN A 59 3.72 -5.85 5.09
N ARG A 60 2.84 -5.18 5.85
CA ARG A 60 1.70 -5.83 6.50
C ARG A 60 0.63 -6.26 5.51
N SER A 61 0.40 -5.50 4.44
CA SER A 61 -0.58 -5.87 3.41
C SER A 61 -0.16 -7.13 2.65
N GLU A 62 1.14 -7.32 2.41
CA GLU A 62 1.65 -8.53 1.78
C GLU A 62 1.54 -9.76 2.68
N GLN A 63 1.80 -9.62 3.99
CA GLN A 63 1.64 -10.69 4.98
C GLN A 63 0.19 -11.16 5.14
N LEU A 64 -0.78 -10.35 4.72
CA LEU A 64 -2.21 -10.67 4.77
C LEU A 64 -2.69 -11.52 3.60
N ILE A 65 -1.91 -11.62 2.52
CA ILE A 65 -2.31 -12.37 1.32
C ILE A 65 -2.53 -13.87 1.63
N PRO A 66 -1.60 -14.58 2.31
CA PRO A 66 -1.81 -16.00 2.64
C PRO A 66 -3.04 -16.29 3.52
N PRO A 67 -3.28 -15.60 4.66
CA PRO A 67 -4.45 -15.88 5.48
C PRO A 67 -5.76 -15.48 4.80
N LEU A 68 -5.79 -14.38 4.03
CA LEU A 68 -7.00 -13.98 3.28
C LEU A 68 -7.34 -14.96 2.17
N SER A 69 -6.33 -15.42 1.42
CA SER A 69 -6.54 -16.40 0.36
C SER A 69 -7.00 -17.75 0.89
N ALA A 70 -6.48 -18.20 2.04
CA ALA A 70 -6.94 -19.42 2.71
C ALA A 70 -8.40 -19.33 3.16
N VAL A 71 -8.80 -18.22 3.78
CA VAL A 71 -10.19 -18.00 4.21
C VAL A 71 -11.15 -17.91 3.01
N ALA A 72 -10.77 -17.18 1.97
CA ALA A 72 -11.61 -16.99 0.79
C ALA A 72 -11.70 -18.24 -0.09
N SER A 73 -10.61 -18.98 -0.28
CA SER A 73 -10.61 -20.26 -0.99
C SER A 73 -11.56 -21.26 -0.31
N LEU A 74 -11.49 -21.32 1.02
CA LEU A 74 -12.32 -22.21 1.81
C LEU A 74 -13.80 -21.81 1.82
N ALA A 75 -14.11 -20.51 1.79
CA ALA A 75 -15.48 -20.03 1.69
C ALA A 75 -16.09 -20.24 0.28
N LEU A 76 -15.29 -20.02 -0.77
CA LEU A 76 -15.75 -20.05 -2.16
C LEU A 76 -15.58 -21.42 -2.83
N HIS A 77 -14.93 -22.38 -2.16
CA HIS A 77 -14.54 -23.69 -2.74
C HIS A 77 -13.73 -23.55 -4.05
N VAL A 78 -12.91 -22.49 -4.13
CA VAL A 78 -12.05 -22.18 -5.29
C VAL A 78 -10.60 -22.51 -4.95
N ASP A 79 -9.81 -22.90 -5.94
CA ASP A 79 -8.37 -23.15 -5.79
C ASP A 79 -7.64 -21.96 -5.13
N VAL A 80 -6.94 -22.24 -4.03
CA VAL A 80 -6.13 -21.29 -3.24
C VAL A 80 -5.17 -20.50 -4.14
N LYS A 81 -4.60 -21.12 -5.19
CA LYS A 81 -3.65 -20.46 -6.10
C LYS A 81 -4.30 -19.30 -6.86
N LYS A 82 -5.52 -19.50 -7.38
CA LYS A 82 -6.26 -18.46 -8.11
C LYS A 82 -6.69 -17.34 -7.18
N THR A 83 -7.21 -17.70 -6.01
CA THR A 83 -7.65 -16.72 -4.99
C THR A 83 -6.47 -15.90 -4.48
N SER A 84 -5.32 -16.53 -4.20
CA SER A 84 -4.09 -15.82 -3.79
C SER A 84 -3.57 -14.86 -4.86
N GLY A 85 -3.67 -15.21 -6.15
CA GLY A 85 -3.30 -14.32 -7.26
C GLY A 85 -4.14 -13.04 -7.28
N ILE A 86 -5.46 -13.19 -7.09
CA ILE A 86 -6.41 -12.06 -7.06
C ILE A 86 -6.14 -11.17 -5.84
N PHE A 87 -6.02 -11.75 -4.63
CA PHE A 87 -5.74 -10.99 -3.41
C PHE A 87 -4.38 -10.30 -3.47
N TYR A 88 -3.35 -10.94 -4.05
CA TYR A 88 -2.06 -10.31 -4.29
C TYR A 88 -2.20 -9.10 -5.21
N GLY A 89 -2.89 -9.25 -6.34
CA GLY A 89 -3.12 -8.16 -7.29
C GLY A 89 -3.83 -6.98 -6.65
N PHE A 90 -4.91 -7.25 -5.90
CA PHE A 90 -5.72 -6.25 -5.23
C PHE A 90 -4.96 -5.52 -4.10
N LEU A 91 -4.37 -6.26 -3.16
CA LEU A 91 -3.66 -5.67 -2.01
C LEU A 91 -2.43 -4.88 -2.46
N ARG A 92 -1.73 -5.36 -3.48
CA ARG A 92 -0.56 -4.65 -3.99
C ARG A 92 -0.94 -3.42 -4.81
N PHE A 93 -2.06 -3.45 -5.55
CA PHE A 93 -2.61 -2.25 -6.17
C PHE A 93 -2.98 -1.20 -5.12
N LEU A 94 -3.69 -1.61 -4.08
CA LEU A 94 -4.07 -0.74 -2.97
C LEU A 94 -2.85 -0.16 -2.24
N SER A 95 -1.81 -0.97 -2.07
CA SER A 95 -0.53 -0.54 -1.50
C SER A 95 0.19 0.51 -2.37
N ILE A 96 0.17 0.36 -3.69
CA ILE A 96 0.71 1.36 -4.63
C ILE A 96 -0.07 2.67 -4.54
N VAL A 97 -1.41 2.60 -4.45
CA VAL A 97 -2.25 3.80 -4.30
C VAL A 97 -1.96 4.51 -2.98
N VAL A 98 -1.88 3.77 -1.87
CA VAL A 98 -1.52 4.34 -0.56
C VAL A 98 -0.14 4.98 -0.61
N ALA A 99 0.84 4.34 -1.24
CA ALA A 99 2.17 4.90 -1.43
C ALA A 99 2.14 6.17 -2.29
N TYR A 100 1.38 6.20 -3.38
CA TYR A 100 1.24 7.36 -4.26
C TYR A 100 0.72 8.58 -3.51
N PHE A 101 -0.30 8.42 -2.67
CA PHE A 101 -0.85 9.55 -1.91
C PHE A 101 0.05 9.94 -0.74
N SER A 102 0.55 8.97 0.01
CA SER A 102 1.32 9.22 1.24
C SER A 102 2.70 9.80 0.95
N LEU A 103 3.37 9.32 -0.10
CA LEU A 103 4.73 9.76 -0.45
C LEU A 103 4.77 10.99 -1.34
N ARG A 104 3.62 11.48 -1.83
CA ARG A 104 3.57 12.60 -2.79
C ARG A 104 4.31 13.81 -2.27
N ARG A 105 3.97 14.22 -1.05
CA ARG A 105 4.59 15.36 -0.39
C ARG A 105 6.10 15.17 -0.24
N THR A 106 6.51 14.07 0.39
CA THR A 106 7.91 13.78 0.69
C THR A 106 8.77 13.68 -0.58
N SER A 107 8.24 13.01 -1.61
CA SER A 107 8.94 12.81 -2.88
C SER A 107 9.04 14.11 -3.67
N LEU A 108 7.98 14.93 -3.69
CA LEU A 108 8.03 16.24 -4.32
C LEU A 108 9.00 17.17 -3.60
N SER A 109 9.00 17.20 -2.26
CA SER A 109 9.97 17.99 -1.48
C SER A 109 11.42 17.57 -1.71
N PHE A 110 11.68 16.30 -2.04
CA PHE A 110 13.00 15.82 -2.40
C PHE A 110 13.37 16.17 -3.86
N LEU A 111 12.46 15.93 -4.80
CA LEU A 111 12.68 16.20 -6.23
C LEU A 111 12.86 17.70 -6.51
N THR A 112 12.15 18.57 -5.79
CA THR A 112 12.28 20.02 -5.95
C THR A 112 13.62 20.59 -5.50
N VAL A 113 14.45 19.80 -4.81
CA VAL A 113 15.84 20.18 -4.51
C VAL A 113 16.69 20.21 -5.78
N PHE A 114 16.35 19.39 -6.78
CA PHE A 114 17.13 19.18 -8.00
C PHE A 114 16.44 19.69 -9.25
N LEU A 115 15.12 19.87 -9.22
CA LEU A 115 14.28 20.17 -10.38
C LEU A 115 13.23 21.24 -10.03
N ASP A 116 12.74 21.95 -11.04
CA ASP A 116 11.58 22.83 -10.85
C ASP A 116 10.34 22.06 -10.39
N GLN A 117 9.43 22.75 -9.72
CA GLN A 117 8.22 22.15 -9.13
C GLN A 117 7.34 21.44 -10.17
N ASN A 118 7.18 22.02 -11.37
CA ASN A 118 6.42 21.39 -12.46
C ASN A 118 7.09 20.11 -12.96
N ASN A 119 8.41 20.12 -13.18
CA ASN A 119 9.15 18.95 -13.65
C ASN A 119 9.16 17.84 -12.60
N SER A 120 9.24 18.21 -11.31
CA SER A 120 9.17 17.28 -10.18
C SER A 120 7.83 16.56 -10.10
N GLN A 121 6.71 17.28 -10.32
CA GLN A 121 5.38 16.68 -10.36
C GLN A 121 5.22 15.71 -11.54
N ILE A 122 5.63 16.12 -12.73
CA ILE A 122 5.54 15.29 -13.93
C ILE A 122 6.33 13.99 -13.75
N LEU A 123 7.56 14.05 -13.22
CA LEU A 123 8.37 12.85 -12.96
C LEU A 123 7.75 11.95 -11.89
N TYR A 124 7.21 12.52 -10.83
CA TYR A 124 6.53 11.75 -9.79
C TYR A 124 5.32 10.99 -10.33
N ASP A 125 4.44 11.69 -11.07
CA ASP A 125 3.25 11.12 -11.65
C ASP A 125 3.59 10.07 -12.72
N ALA A 126 4.61 10.34 -13.55
CA ALA A 126 5.10 9.38 -14.55
C ALA A 126 5.63 8.10 -13.90
N PHE A 127 6.46 8.22 -12.86
CA PHE A 127 7.03 7.07 -12.14
C PHE A 127 5.94 6.17 -11.56
N PHE A 128 4.97 6.74 -10.85
CA PHE A 128 3.87 5.96 -10.28
C PHE A 128 2.94 5.38 -11.35
N THR A 129 2.70 6.12 -12.44
CA THR A 129 1.95 5.60 -13.58
C THR A 129 2.62 4.37 -14.19
N THR A 130 3.94 4.40 -14.38
CA THR A 130 4.71 3.24 -14.85
C THR A 130 4.62 2.07 -13.88
N LEU A 131 4.73 2.31 -12.57
CA LEU A 131 4.58 1.25 -11.56
C LEU A 131 3.17 0.62 -11.58
N ILE A 132 2.13 1.44 -11.71
CA ILE A 132 0.75 0.95 -11.82
C ILE A 132 0.58 0.10 -13.08
N LEU A 133 1.06 0.57 -14.23
CA LEU A 133 0.97 -0.17 -15.50
C LEU A 133 1.74 -1.50 -15.43
N LEU A 134 2.94 -1.50 -14.87
CA LEU A 134 3.73 -2.73 -14.66
C LEU A 134 3.00 -3.70 -13.72
N HIS A 135 2.40 -3.19 -12.64
CA HIS A 135 1.65 -4.01 -11.70
C HIS A 135 0.40 -4.63 -12.35
N VAL A 136 -0.38 -3.83 -13.09
CA VAL A 136 -1.54 -4.30 -13.85
C VAL A 136 -1.14 -5.36 -14.86
N TYR A 137 -0.10 -5.10 -15.67
CA TYR A 137 0.42 -6.09 -16.63
C TYR A 137 0.84 -7.39 -15.94
N SER A 138 1.58 -7.29 -14.82
CA SER A 138 2.01 -8.48 -14.07
C SER A 138 0.84 -9.27 -13.47
N THR A 139 -0.20 -8.57 -13.01
CA THR A 139 -1.40 -9.18 -12.43
C THR A 139 -2.21 -9.90 -13.51
N VAL A 140 -2.45 -9.25 -14.64
CA VAL A 140 -3.14 -9.87 -15.80
C VAL A 140 -2.36 -11.08 -16.30
N LYS A 141 -1.03 -10.98 -16.45
CA LYS A 141 -0.20 -12.10 -16.89
C LYS A 141 -0.31 -13.31 -15.95
N ARG A 142 -0.35 -13.10 -14.63
CA ARG A 142 -0.54 -14.17 -13.64
C ARG A 142 -1.95 -14.76 -13.60
N LEU A 143 -2.95 -14.07 -14.13
CA LEU A 143 -4.32 -14.58 -14.21
C LEU A 143 -4.59 -15.37 -15.50
N VAL A 144 -3.84 -15.05 -16.57
CA VAL A 144 -3.97 -15.68 -17.88
C VAL A 144 -3.11 -16.95 -18.02
N HIS A 145 -1.99 -17.05 -17.29
CA HIS A 145 -1.15 -18.26 -17.21
C HIS A 145 -1.42 -19.02 -15.92
#